data_AF-A0A0C9S8Q5-F1
#
_entry.id   AF-A0A0C9S8Q5-F1
#
_cell.length_a   1.000
_cell.length_b   1.000
_cell.length_c   1.000
_cell.angle_alpha   90.00
_cell.angle_beta   90.00
_cell.angle_gamma   90.00
#
_symmetry.space_group_name_H-M   'P 1'
#
loop_
_entity.id
_entity.type
_entity.pdbx_description
1 polymer ?
#
loop_
_entity_poly.entity_id
_entity_poly.type
_entity_poly.pdbx_seq_one_letter_code
_entity_poly.pdbx_strand_id
1 'polypeptide(L)'
;MAGFSSWRDGRGLWLGSNMESEYIFRYHRYELNENQCSSLLVKHIKAPVHLVWNIVRTFDQPQKYKPFVHSCTVRGDIAVGSIRDVNVKTGLPATASTERLETLDDNEHILSIKILGGDHRLKNYSSTVTVHPEVIDERPGTMVIESYVVDVPDGNTQEETRFFVEALVKCNLKSLADVAERLASQHHTELLERA
;
A
#
# COMPACT_ATOMS: atom_id res chain seq x y z
N MET A 1 7.33 -8.65 17.79
CA MET A 1 7.80 -8.62 16.39
C MET A 1 6.67 -9.12 15.52
N ALA A 2 5.83 -8.24 14.97
CA ALA A 2 4.76 -8.65 14.07
C ALA A 2 5.40 -9.05 12.73
N GLY A 3 5.37 -10.35 12.42
CA GLY A 3 5.90 -10.89 11.18
C GLY A 3 5.05 -10.44 10.00
N PHE A 4 5.69 -10.01 8.92
CA PHE A 4 5.02 -9.85 7.64
C PHE A 4 4.81 -11.24 7.03
N SER A 5 3.58 -11.59 6.68
CA SER A 5 3.29 -12.68 5.75
C SER A 5 3.44 -12.14 4.32
N SER A 6 4.27 -12.79 3.49
CA SER A 6 4.50 -12.47 2.08
C SER A 6 4.08 -13.66 1.21
N TRP A 7 3.33 -13.41 0.14
CA TRP A 7 2.88 -14.43 -0.80
C TRP A 7 3.63 -14.36 -2.13
N ARG A 8 3.94 -15.52 -2.70
CA ARG A 8 4.71 -15.65 -3.94
C ARG A 8 3.86 -16.32 -5.03
N ASP A 9 3.75 -15.65 -6.17
CA ASP A 9 3.51 -16.23 -7.50
C ASP A 9 2.20 -16.98 -7.77
N GLY A 10 1.08 -16.63 -7.14
CA GLY A 10 -0.23 -17.04 -7.69
C GLY A 10 -0.58 -18.53 -7.57
N ARG A 11 0.34 -19.39 -7.09
CA ARG A 11 0.28 -20.86 -7.21
C ARG A 11 0.57 -21.60 -5.91
N GLY A 12 0.29 -20.99 -4.75
CA GLY A 12 0.41 -21.63 -3.44
C GLY A 12 -0.88 -21.49 -2.62
N LEU A 13 -1.06 -22.27 -1.56
CA LEU A 13 -2.15 -22.05 -0.60
C LEU A 13 -1.73 -20.91 0.35
N TRP A 14 -2.54 -19.86 0.52
CA TRP A 14 -2.32 -18.88 1.59
C TRP A 14 -2.52 -19.59 2.94
N LEU A 15 -1.53 -19.50 3.83
CA LEU A 15 -1.55 -20.16 5.15
C LEU A 15 -2.01 -19.22 6.28
N GLY A 16 -2.45 -18.01 5.96
CA GLY A 16 -3.00 -17.07 6.94
C GLY A 16 -4.49 -17.31 7.18
N SER A 17 -5.17 -16.33 7.77
CA SER A 17 -6.55 -16.51 8.23
C SER A 17 -7.55 -16.73 7.07
N ASN A 18 -8.71 -17.31 7.37
CA ASN A 18 -9.79 -17.44 6.38
C ASN A 18 -10.22 -16.07 5.83
N MET A 19 -10.25 -15.03 6.67
CA MET A 19 -10.61 -13.67 6.26
C MET A 19 -9.56 -13.05 5.33
N GLU A 20 -8.27 -13.20 5.64
CA GLU A 20 -7.19 -12.77 4.72
C GLU A 20 -7.35 -13.44 3.35
N SER A 21 -7.59 -14.75 3.34
CA SER A 21 -7.74 -15.52 2.10
C SER A 21 -8.89 -15.00 1.23
N GLU A 22 -10.02 -14.64 1.84
CA GLU A 22 -11.20 -14.11 1.16
C GLU A 22 -10.89 -12.77 0.47
N TYR A 23 -10.31 -11.82 1.21
CA TYR A 23 -9.98 -10.50 0.66
C TYR A 23 -8.88 -10.58 -0.41
N ILE A 24 -7.88 -11.44 -0.20
CA ILE A 24 -6.83 -11.69 -1.19
C ILE A 24 -7.45 -12.21 -2.50
N PHE A 25 -8.33 -13.20 -2.40
CA PHE A 25 -8.98 -13.78 -3.58
C PHE A 25 -9.90 -12.79 -4.29
N ARG A 26 -10.59 -11.92 -3.55
CA ARG A 26 -11.53 -10.95 -4.12
C ARG A 26 -10.85 -9.76 -4.79
N TYR A 27 -9.75 -9.25 -4.21
CA TYR A 27 -9.20 -7.95 -4.60
C TYR A 27 -7.75 -7.96 -5.10
N HIS A 28 -6.99 -9.02 -4.84
CA HIS A 28 -5.54 -9.03 -5.07
C HIS A 28 -5.09 -10.10 -6.06
N ARG A 29 -5.87 -10.33 -7.12
CA ARG A 29 -5.54 -11.27 -8.19
C ARG A 29 -4.96 -10.55 -9.39
N TYR A 30 -3.82 -11.03 -9.88
CA TYR A 30 -3.18 -10.55 -11.10
C TYR A 30 -2.99 -11.71 -12.08
N GLU A 31 -3.23 -11.44 -13.36
CA GLU A 31 -2.76 -12.29 -14.45
C GLU A 31 -1.34 -11.82 -14.81
N LEU A 32 -0.35 -12.68 -14.60
CA LEU A 32 1.05 -12.35 -14.78
C LEU A 32 1.52 -12.73 -16.18
N ASN A 33 2.26 -11.84 -16.83
CA ASN A 33 3.07 -12.17 -18.00
C ASN A 33 4.38 -12.87 -17.58
N GLU A 34 5.04 -13.55 -18.52
CA GLU A 34 6.28 -14.31 -18.24
C GLU A 34 7.41 -13.44 -17.65
N ASN A 35 7.47 -12.17 -18.03
CA ASN A 35 8.47 -11.19 -17.61
C ASN A 35 8.03 -10.35 -16.40
N GLN A 36 6.98 -10.73 -15.69
CA GLN A 36 6.45 -10.00 -14.54
C GLN A 36 6.61 -10.79 -13.25
N CYS A 37 6.72 -10.07 -12.15
CA CYS A 37 6.61 -10.63 -10.82
C CYS A 37 5.54 -9.89 -10.01
N SER A 38 4.99 -10.56 -9.01
CA SER A 38 4.08 -9.96 -8.03
C SER A 38 4.47 -10.34 -6.60
N SER A 39 3.96 -9.57 -5.65
CA SER A 39 3.95 -9.94 -4.24
C SER A 39 2.73 -9.32 -3.56
N LEU A 40 2.43 -9.82 -2.37
CA LEU A 40 1.35 -9.38 -1.51
C LEU A 40 1.85 -9.32 -0.07
N LEU A 41 1.53 -8.24 0.62
CA LEU A 41 1.93 -7.98 1.99
C LEU A 41 0.71 -7.60 2.82
N VAL A 42 0.64 -8.17 4.02
CA VAL A 42 -0.41 -7.87 5.01
C VAL A 42 0.20 -7.12 6.19
N LYS A 43 -0.53 -6.11 6.68
CA LYS A 43 -0.19 -5.34 7.88
C LYS A 43 -1.42 -5.15 8.75
N HIS A 44 -1.36 -5.71 9.95
CA HIS A 44 -2.35 -5.46 11.01
C HIS A 44 -1.98 -4.18 11.76
N ILE A 45 -2.97 -3.31 11.97
CA ILE A 45 -2.80 -1.97 12.53
C ILE A 45 -3.79 -1.79 13.68
N LYS A 46 -3.32 -1.37 14.85
CA LYS A 46 -4.16 -1.11 16.03
C LYS A 46 -4.83 0.26 15.97
N ALA A 47 -5.57 0.49 14.88
CA ALA A 47 -6.36 1.69 14.66
C ALA A 47 -7.66 1.33 13.91
N PRO A 48 -8.76 2.08 14.12
CA PRO A 48 -10.00 1.89 13.36
C PRO A 48 -9.84 2.13 11.85
N VAL A 49 -10.62 1.40 11.05
CA VAL A 49 -10.59 1.45 9.57
C VAL A 49 -10.71 2.86 9.03
N HIS A 50 -11.63 3.69 9.55
CA HIS A 50 -11.82 5.04 9.05
C HIS A 50 -10.57 5.92 9.20
N LEU A 51 -9.76 5.74 10.25
CA LEU A 51 -8.51 6.48 10.41
C LEU A 51 -7.46 6.02 9.39
N VAL A 52 -7.33 4.71 9.22
CA VAL A 52 -6.38 4.13 8.26
C VAL A 52 -6.76 4.51 6.83
N TRP A 53 -8.04 4.35 6.48
CA TRP A 53 -8.55 4.68 5.15
C TRP A 53 -8.40 6.16 4.84
N ASN A 54 -8.66 7.06 5.79
CA ASN A 54 -8.43 8.50 5.60
C ASN A 54 -6.99 8.85 5.22
N ILE A 55 -6.00 8.07 5.69
CA ILE A 55 -4.61 8.23 5.28
C ILE A 55 -4.38 7.64 3.89
N VAL A 56 -4.79 6.38 3.67
CA VAL A 56 -4.56 5.64 2.42
C VAL A 56 -5.20 6.32 1.21
N ARG A 57 -6.46 6.77 1.35
CA ARG A 57 -7.25 7.40 0.27
C ARG A 57 -6.74 8.76 -0.18
N THR A 58 -5.82 9.39 0.57
CA THR A 58 -5.29 10.72 0.23
C THR A 58 -4.28 10.61 -0.92
N PHE A 59 -4.79 10.46 -2.14
CA PHE A 59 -3.99 10.24 -3.36
C PHE A 59 -2.99 11.39 -3.64
N ASP A 60 -3.34 12.63 -3.30
CA ASP A 60 -2.50 13.82 -3.49
C ASP A 60 -1.43 14.01 -2.39
N GLN A 61 -1.50 13.27 -1.29
CA GLN A 61 -0.55 13.40 -0.18
C GLN A 61 0.05 12.05 0.27
N PRO A 62 0.68 11.28 -0.65
CA PRO A 62 1.30 10.01 -0.29
C PRO A 62 2.36 10.14 0.81
N GLN A 63 3.02 11.30 0.94
CA GLN A 63 4.00 11.59 1.99
C GLN A 63 3.46 11.45 3.42
N LYS A 64 2.13 11.43 3.60
CA LYS A 64 1.51 11.16 4.92
C LYS A 64 1.96 9.81 5.51
N TYR A 65 2.22 8.81 4.67
CA TYR A 65 2.69 7.50 5.13
C TYR A 65 3.77 6.85 4.26
N LYS A 66 4.09 7.38 3.09
CA LYS A 66 5.19 6.89 2.24
C LYS A 66 6.46 7.68 2.57
N PRO A 67 7.39 7.13 3.38
CA PRO A 67 8.48 7.90 4.00
C PRO A 67 9.52 8.40 3.01
N PHE A 68 9.57 7.84 1.79
CA PHE A 68 10.51 8.20 0.75
C PHE A 68 10.01 9.32 -0.17
N VAL A 69 8.74 9.71 -0.05
CA VAL A 69 8.21 10.86 -0.81
C VAL A 69 8.67 12.15 -0.17
N HIS A 70 9.23 13.04 -1.00
CA HIS A 70 9.57 14.40 -0.62
C HIS A 70 8.39 15.35 -0.89
N SER A 71 7.82 15.30 -2.09
CA SER A 71 6.67 16.11 -2.47
C SER A 71 5.79 15.38 -3.48
N CYS A 72 4.53 15.82 -3.57
CA CYS A 72 3.57 15.30 -4.54
C CYS A 72 2.73 16.46 -5.08
N THR A 73 2.48 16.44 -6.39
CA THR A 73 1.60 17.41 -7.06
C THR A 73 0.55 16.70 -7.89
N VAL A 74 -0.71 17.11 -7.74
CA VAL A 74 -1.85 16.65 -8.55
C VAL A 74 -2.41 17.85 -9.29
N ARG A 75 -2.85 17.67 -10.54
CA ARG A 75 -3.52 18.72 -11.31
C ARG A 75 -5.02 18.49 -11.28
N GLY A 76 -5.77 19.52 -10.89
CA GLY A 76 -7.24 19.47 -10.83
C GLY A 76 -7.77 18.63 -9.68
N ASP A 77 -9.06 18.30 -9.77
CA ASP A 77 -9.75 17.49 -8.76
C ASP A 77 -9.28 16.03 -8.80
N ILE A 78 -9.39 15.35 -7.67
CA ILE A 78 -9.03 13.93 -7.54
C ILE A 78 -10.22 13.08 -7.94
N ALA A 79 -10.06 12.35 -9.05
CA ALA A 79 -11.00 11.34 -9.53
C ALA A 79 -10.21 10.17 -10.12
N VAL A 80 -10.89 9.06 -10.39
CA VAL A 80 -10.29 7.95 -11.14
C VAL A 80 -9.77 8.48 -12.48
N GLY A 81 -8.52 8.15 -12.80
CA GLY A 81 -7.78 8.67 -13.94
C GLY A 81 -6.88 9.89 -13.63
N SER A 82 -7.02 10.54 -12.48
CA SER A 82 -6.14 11.64 -12.07
C SER A 82 -4.69 11.18 -11.97
N ILE A 83 -3.78 12.08 -12.33
CA ILE A 83 -2.34 11.85 -12.37
C ILE A 83 -1.66 12.68 -11.28
N ARG A 84 -0.73 12.05 -10.57
CA ARG A 84 0.17 12.72 -9.63
C ARG A 84 1.62 12.59 -10.09
N ASP A 85 2.38 13.65 -9.89
CA ASP A 85 3.83 13.63 -9.96
C ASP A 85 4.39 13.59 -8.55
N VAL A 86 5.26 12.61 -8.29
CA VAL A 86 5.87 12.33 -6.99
C VAL A 86 7.37 12.56 -7.10
N ASN A 87 7.91 13.44 -6.25
CA ASN A 87 9.35 13.57 -6.08
C ASN A 87 9.78 12.79 -4.84
N VAL A 88 10.85 12.01 -4.95
CA VAL A 88 11.39 11.24 -3.82
C VAL A 88 12.55 11.97 -3.15
N LYS A 89 12.89 11.55 -1.93
CA LYS A 89 13.99 12.12 -1.17
C LYS A 89 15.34 11.83 -1.84
N THR A 90 16.28 12.76 -1.66
CA THR A 90 17.66 12.65 -2.15
C THR A 90 18.39 11.42 -1.59
N GLY A 91 19.31 10.84 -2.36
CA GLY A 91 20.09 9.66 -1.95
C GLY A 91 19.43 8.32 -2.29
N LEU A 92 18.26 8.34 -2.94
CA LEU A 92 17.64 7.16 -3.54
C LEU A 92 18.06 7.01 -5.01
N PRO A 93 17.95 5.79 -5.60
CA PRO A 93 18.31 5.56 -7.00
C PRO A 93 17.44 6.29 -8.03
N ALA A 94 16.30 6.81 -7.60
CA ALA A 94 15.32 7.52 -8.41
C ALA A 94 15.03 8.89 -7.79
N THR A 95 14.48 9.80 -8.59
CA THR A 95 14.13 11.17 -8.18
C THR A 95 12.66 11.47 -8.40
N ALA A 96 12.00 10.85 -9.37
CA ALA A 96 10.60 11.15 -9.70
C ALA A 96 9.80 9.94 -10.24
N SER A 97 8.49 9.97 -9.99
CA SER A 97 7.51 8.99 -10.48
C SER A 97 6.22 9.73 -10.90
N THR A 98 5.68 9.38 -12.06
CA THR A 98 4.37 9.85 -12.53
C THR A 98 3.38 8.69 -12.42
N GLU A 99 2.33 8.89 -11.63
CA GLU A 99 1.41 7.83 -11.22
C GLU A 99 -0.04 8.21 -11.49
N ARG A 100 -0.85 7.25 -11.87
CA ARG A 100 -2.29 7.43 -12.11
C ARG A 100 -3.11 6.67 -11.08
N LEU A 101 -4.20 7.30 -10.65
CA LEU A 101 -5.23 6.66 -9.84
C LEU A 101 -6.11 5.77 -10.74
N GLU A 102 -6.08 4.46 -10.52
CA GLU A 102 -6.87 3.49 -11.29
C GLU A 102 -8.21 3.18 -10.59
N THR A 103 -8.20 3.10 -9.25
CA THR A 103 -9.40 2.83 -8.44
C THR A 103 -9.36 3.66 -7.17
N LEU A 104 -10.51 4.21 -6.79
CA LEU A 104 -10.76 4.79 -5.47
C LEU A 104 -12.20 4.48 -5.06
N ASP A 105 -12.37 3.48 -4.20
CA ASP A 105 -13.67 3.06 -3.69
C ASP A 105 -13.72 3.31 -2.18
N ASP A 106 -14.52 4.29 -1.77
CA ASP A 106 -14.70 4.65 -0.36
C ASP A 106 -15.63 3.71 0.40
N ASN A 107 -16.44 2.90 -0.30
CA ASN A 107 -17.36 1.95 0.36
C ASN A 107 -16.62 0.65 0.70
N GLU A 108 -15.82 0.14 -0.24
CA GLU A 108 -15.04 -1.09 -0.07
C GLU A 108 -13.59 -0.83 0.39
N HIS A 109 -13.22 0.44 0.56
CA HIS A 109 -11.88 0.91 0.96
C HIS A 109 -10.75 0.35 0.07
N ILE A 110 -10.88 0.58 -1.25
CA ILE A 110 -9.96 0.08 -2.28
C ILE A 110 -9.27 1.26 -2.95
N LEU A 111 -7.93 1.25 -2.98
CA LEU A 111 -7.14 2.20 -3.76
C LEU A 111 -6.17 1.44 -4.66
N SER A 112 -6.22 1.72 -5.96
CA SER A 112 -5.27 1.17 -6.93
C SER A 112 -4.57 2.27 -7.70
N ILE A 113 -3.27 2.11 -7.91
CA ILE A 113 -2.46 3.03 -8.70
C ILE A 113 -1.66 2.30 -9.75
N LYS A 114 -1.31 3.01 -10.83
CA LYS A 114 -0.37 2.55 -11.84
C LYS A 114 0.71 3.59 -12.05
N ILE A 115 1.97 3.15 -12.10
CA ILE A 115 3.07 4.03 -12.51
C ILE A 115 3.09 4.12 -14.02
N LEU A 116 3.01 5.34 -14.55
CA LEU A 116 3.06 5.65 -15.97
C LEU A 116 4.48 5.91 -16.47
N GLY A 117 5.35 6.43 -15.59
CA GLY A 117 6.72 6.80 -15.91
C GLY A 117 7.49 7.28 -14.69
N GLY A 118 8.77 7.59 -14.90
CA GLY A 118 9.72 7.96 -13.84
C GLY A 118 11.14 7.60 -14.24
N ASP A 119 12.11 7.93 -13.39
CA ASP A 119 13.53 7.60 -13.59
C ASP A 119 13.95 6.29 -12.88
N HIS A 120 12.99 5.55 -12.33
CA HIS A 120 13.18 4.23 -11.74
C HIS A 120 12.94 3.08 -12.74
N ARG A 121 13.34 1.87 -12.38
CA ARG A 121 13.17 0.66 -13.22
C ARG A 121 11.82 -0.07 -13.06
N LEU A 122 10.88 0.46 -12.27
CA LEU A 122 9.58 -0.15 -11.97
C LEU A 122 8.55 0.03 -13.12
N LYS A 123 8.85 -0.54 -14.29
CA LYS A 123 7.96 -0.46 -15.46
C LYS A 123 6.68 -1.25 -15.24
N ASN A 124 5.56 -0.71 -15.73
CA ASN A 124 4.22 -1.29 -15.62
C ASN A 124 3.82 -1.67 -14.19
N TYR A 125 4.40 -1.00 -13.18
CA TYR A 125 4.02 -1.20 -11.79
C TYR A 125 2.55 -0.85 -11.59
N SER A 126 1.78 -1.78 -11.04
CA SER A 126 0.41 -1.60 -10.60
C SER A 126 0.28 -2.12 -9.18
N SER A 127 -0.27 -1.31 -8.28
CA SER A 127 -0.52 -1.70 -6.88
C SER A 127 -1.98 -1.51 -6.51
N THR A 128 -2.48 -2.40 -5.68
CA THR A 128 -3.80 -2.34 -5.06
C THR A 128 -3.64 -2.46 -3.55
N VAL A 129 -4.19 -1.48 -2.83
CA VAL A 129 -4.29 -1.45 -1.38
C VAL A 129 -5.76 -1.60 -1.00
N THR A 130 -6.06 -2.53 -0.10
CA THR A 130 -7.38 -2.67 0.52
C THR A 130 -7.29 -2.59 2.03
N VAL A 131 -8.35 -2.07 2.67
CA VAL A 131 -8.37 -1.79 4.11
C VAL A 131 -9.62 -2.40 4.73
N HIS A 132 -9.42 -3.36 5.63
CA HIS A 132 -10.51 -4.19 6.18
C HIS A 132 -10.59 -4.09 7.71
N PRO A 133 -11.81 -4.13 8.28
CA PRO A 133 -11.96 -4.19 9.73
C PRO A 133 -11.50 -5.54 10.28
N GLU A 134 -10.86 -5.51 11.44
CA GLU A 134 -10.57 -6.69 12.26
C GLU A 134 -10.64 -6.34 13.76
N VAL A 135 -10.52 -7.36 14.62
CA VAL A 135 -10.43 -7.17 16.07
C VAL A 135 -9.04 -7.59 16.52
N ILE A 136 -8.30 -6.67 17.14
CA ILE A 136 -6.95 -6.90 17.68
C ILE A 136 -6.96 -6.59 19.17
N ASP A 137 -6.58 -7.54 20.02
CA ASP A 137 -6.59 -7.39 21.47
C ASP A 137 -7.93 -6.86 22.01
N GLU A 138 -9.05 -7.43 21.50
CA GLU A 138 -10.43 -7.04 21.83
C GLU A 138 -10.82 -5.60 21.46
N ARG A 139 -10.00 -4.92 20.65
CA ARG A 139 -10.26 -3.55 20.19
C ARG A 139 -10.43 -3.48 18.67
N PRO A 140 -11.15 -2.47 18.15
CA PRO A 140 -11.22 -2.23 16.71
C PRO A 140 -9.82 -2.04 16.12
N GLY A 141 -9.46 -2.90 15.18
CA GLY A 141 -8.22 -2.87 14.42
C GLY A 141 -8.49 -2.84 12.93
N THR A 142 -7.41 -2.81 12.15
CA THR A 142 -7.46 -2.75 10.70
C THR A 142 -6.41 -3.65 10.07
N MET A 143 -6.87 -4.48 9.14
CA MET A 143 -6.01 -5.27 8.27
C MET A 143 -5.84 -4.55 6.94
N VAL A 144 -4.60 -4.14 6.63
CA VAL A 144 -4.25 -3.55 5.34
C VAL A 144 -3.53 -4.58 4.49
N ILE A 145 -4.00 -4.77 3.26
CA ILE A 145 -3.39 -5.66 2.28
C ILE A 145 -2.92 -4.80 1.10
N GLU A 146 -1.62 -4.84 0.80
CA GLU A 146 -1.06 -4.23 -0.41
C GLU A 146 -0.46 -5.32 -1.29
N SER A 147 -0.92 -5.39 -2.54
CA SER A 147 -0.34 -6.27 -3.55
C SER A 147 0.08 -5.47 -4.77
N TYR A 148 1.05 -5.98 -5.52
CA TYR A 148 1.50 -5.34 -6.75
C TYR A 148 1.90 -6.36 -7.81
N VAL A 149 1.91 -5.89 -9.05
CA VAL A 149 2.58 -6.52 -10.19
C VAL A 149 3.53 -5.51 -10.83
N VAL A 150 4.68 -5.98 -11.32
CA VAL A 150 5.69 -5.14 -11.97
C VAL A 150 6.48 -5.96 -12.98
N ASP A 151 6.98 -5.32 -14.02
CA ASP A 151 7.92 -5.94 -14.95
C ASP A 151 9.28 -6.17 -14.27
N VAL A 152 9.90 -7.30 -14.59
CA VAL A 152 11.28 -7.61 -14.20
C VAL A 152 12.21 -6.86 -15.13
N PRO A 153 13.06 -5.95 -14.62
CA PRO A 153 14.01 -5.22 -15.46
C PRO A 153 15.05 -6.16 -16.08
N ASP A 154 15.51 -5.84 -17.30
CA ASP A 154 16.59 -6.58 -17.96
C ASP A 154 17.82 -6.68 -17.04
N GLY A 155 18.35 -7.90 -16.90
CA GLY A 155 19.49 -8.18 -16.04
C GLY A 155 19.17 -8.38 -14.56
N ASN A 156 17.89 -8.38 -14.16
CA ASN A 156 17.46 -8.76 -12.82
C ASN A 156 16.65 -10.05 -12.81
N THR A 157 16.68 -10.76 -11.68
CA THR A 157 15.75 -11.87 -11.43
C THR A 157 14.42 -11.37 -10.88
N GLN A 158 13.40 -12.25 -10.90
CA GLN A 158 12.12 -12.00 -10.25
C GLN A 158 12.31 -11.79 -8.74
N GLU A 159 13.19 -12.56 -8.11
CA GLU A 159 13.47 -12.48 -6.67
C GLU A 159 14.11 -11.15 -6.27
N GLU A 160 15.08 -10.67 -7.04
CA GLU A 160 15.73 -9.37 -6.78
C GLU A 160 14.73 -8.22 -6.92
N THR A 161 13.92 -8.25 -7.99
CA THR A 161 12.89 -7.24 -8.24
C THR A 161 11.86 -7.26 -7.11
N ARG A 162 11.38 -8.45 -6.72
CA ARG A 162 10.45 -8.62 -5.61
C ARG A 162 11.04 -8.11 -4.30
N PHE A 163 12.28 -8.49 -3.97
CA PHE A 163 12.94 -8.07 -2.74
C PHE A 163 13.02 -6.54 -2.63
N PHE A 164 13.41 -5.88 -3.71
CA PHE A 164 13.49 -4.42 -3.76
C PHE A 164 12.13 -3.76 -3.54
N VAL A 165 11.10 -4.18 -4.28
CA VAL A 165 9.76 -3.58 -4.19
C VAL A 165 9.11 -3.90 -2.83
N GLU A 166 9.24 -5.13 -2.34
CA GLU A 166 8.75 -5.50 -1.00
C GLU A 166 9.38 -4.64 0.10
N ALA A 167 10.66 -4.29 -0.01
CA ALA A 167 11.30 -3.43 0.98
C ALA A 167 10.63 -2.04 1.04
N LEU A 168 10.30 -1.45 -0.12
CA LEU A 168 9.59 -0.18 -0.20
C LEU A 168 8.17 -0.29 0.38
N VAL A 169 7.42 -1.33 -0.01
CA VAL A 169 6.05 -1.56 0.49
C VAL A 169 6.05 -1.81 2.00
N LYS A 170 6.99 -2.61 2.53
CA LYS A 170 7.16 -2.83 3.98
C LYS A 170 7.41 -1.53 4.73
N CYS A 171 8.26 -0.65 4.19
CA CYS A 171 8.50 0.67 4.78
C CYS A 171 7.23 1.53 4.80
N ASN A 172 6.48 1.56 3.69
CA ASN A 172 5.22 2.30 3.61
C ASN A 172 4.19 1.78 4.63
N LEU A 173 3.93 0.47 4.65
CA LEU A 173 2.96 -0.14 5.57
C LEU A 173 3.36 -0.01 7.04
N LYS A 174 4.67 -0.07 7.35
CA LYS A 174 5.17 0.22 8.70
C LYS A 174 4.87 1.66 9.10
N SER A 175 5.22 2.63 8.25
CA SER A 175 4.96 4.04 8.52
C SER A 175 3.46 4.35 8.61
N LEU A 176 2.62 3.68 7.81
CA LEU A 176 1.16 3.79 7.90
C LEU A 176 0.65 3.36 9.28
N ALA A 177 1.12 2.21 9.76
CA ALA A 177 0.77 1.72 11.09
C ALA A 177 1.20 2.71 12.18
N ASP A 178 2.47 3.16 12.14
CA ASP A 178 3.02 4.08 13.13
C ASP A 178 2.24 5.43 13.17
N VAL A 179 1.79 5.92 12.01
CA VAL A 179 0.97 7.15 11.92
C VAL A 179 -0.45 6.91 12.42
N ALA A 180 -1.10 5.85 11.98
CA ALA A 180 -2.50 5.56 12.32
C ALA A 180 -2.69 5.22 13.80
N GLU A 181 -1.80 4.42 14.39
CA GLU A 181 -1.85 4.04 15.81
C GLU A 181 -1.60 5.25 16.72
N ARG A 182 -0.73 6.18 16.30
CA ARG A 182 -0.52 7.44 17.01
C ARG A 182 -1.78 8.31 16.99
N LEU A 183 -2.45 8.44 15.83
CA LEU A 183 -3.70 9.19 15.72
C LEU A 183 -4.83 8.56 16.56
N ALA A 184 -4.93 7.23 16.56
CA ALA A 184 -5.90 6.51 17.38
C ALA A 184 -5.67 6.74 18.88
N SER A 185 -4.40 6.76 19.30
CA SER A 185 -4.03 7.00 20.71
C SER A 185 -4.37 8.43 21.14
N GLN A 186 -4.09 9.42 20.31
CA GLN A 186 -4.41 10.84 20.58
C GLN A 186 -5.91 11.06 20.71
N HIS A 187 -6.69 10.50 19.78
CA HIS A 187 -8.15 10.62 19.80
C HIS A 187 -8.76 10.00 21.07
N HIS A 188 -8.20 8.89 21.55
CA HIS A 188 -8.62 8.28 22.79
C HIS A 188 -8.35 9.19 24.01
N THR A 189 -7.16 9.79 24.09
CA THR A 189 -6.81 10.73 25.16
C THR A 189 -7.75 11.95 25.19
N GLU A 190 -8.03 12.56 24.03
CA GLU A 190 -8.93 13.72 23.93
C GLU A 190 -10.37 13.41 24.39
N LEU A 191 -10.86 12.20 24.13
CA LEU A 191 -12.18 11.76 24.58
C LEU A 191 -12.23 11.56 26.10
N LEU A 192 -11.16 11.06 26.70
CA LEU A 192 -11.05 10.90 28.15
C LEU A 192 -10.95 12.24 28.89
N GLU A 193 -10.25 13.22 28.34
CA GLU A 193 -10.13 14.57 28.93
C GLU A 193 -11.42 15.39 28.86
N ARG A 194 -12.36 14.99 27.98
CA ARG A 194 -13.67 15.66 27.79
C ARG A 194 -14.83 14.97 28.52
N ALA A 195 -14.58 13.84 29.17
CA ALA A 195 -15.57 13.06 29.93
C ALA A 195 -15.52 13.39 31.43
#